data_AF-A0A9D8P578-F1
#
_entry.id   AF-A0A9D8P578-F1
#
_cell.length_a   1.000
_cell.length_b   1.000
_cell.length_c   1.000
_cell.angle_alpha   90.00
_cell.angle_beta   90.00
_cell.angle_gamma   90.00
#
_symmetry.space_group_name_H-M   'P 1'
#
loop_
_entity.id
_entity.type
_entity.pdbx_description
1 polymer ?
#
loop_
_entity_poly.entity_id
_entity_poly.type
_entity_poly.pdbx_seq_one_letter_code
_entity_poly.pdbx_strand_id
1 'polypeptide(L)'
;MKIKYKVFQYYFPIALSISIILIIAGFVFPAVLDWKLIITLVGSIISSIYFIEKQKLEQMALFKELFTDFNRRYDGMNERLNQILEEDQEKPLSKDQIHLLYDYFNLCGEEYLFYKQGLIYPEVWKAWSNGIKIFGKNKRIRDLWQKEAQSDSYYGLKSLE
;
A
#
# COMPACT_ATOMS: atom_id res chain seq x y z
N MET A 1 4.78 -8.98 5.56
CA MET A 1 5.27 -7.57 5.58
C MET A 1 6.45 -7.30 6.50
N LYS A 2 6.49 -7.84 7.74
CA LYS A 2 7.61 -7.64 8.70
C LYS A 2 9.00 -8.06 8.18
N ILE A 3 9.08 -9.03 7.27
CA ILE A 3 10.35 -9.51 6.70
C ILE A 3 10.99 -8.47 5.78
N LYS A 4 10.21 -7.84 4.88
CA LYS A 4 10.70 -6.76 4.00
C LYS A 4 11.32 -5.63 4.82
N TYR A 5 10.65 -5.21 5.89
CA TYR A 5 11.14 -4.14 6.76
C TYR A 5 12.46 -4.50 7.45
N LYS A 6 12.60 -5.72 7.99
CA LYS A 6 13.86 -6.19 8.56
C LYS A 6 14.99 -6.26 7.53
N VAL A 7 14.70 -6.71 6.31
CA VAL A 7 15.69 -6.73 5.22
C VAL A 7 16.16 -5.31 4.89
N PHE A 8 15.23 -4.35 4.76
CA PHE A 8 15.57 -2.94 4.54
C PHE A 8 16.36 -2.29 5.69
N GLN A 9 16.25 -2.79 6.91
CA GLN A 9 16.99 -2.27 8.06
C GLN A 9 18.45 -2.77 8.10
N TYR A 10 18.70 -4.00 7.67
CA TYR A 10 20.00 -4.66 7.84
C TYR A 10 20.79 -4.85 6.53
N TYR A 11 20.21 -4.64 5.35
CA TYR A 11 20.91 -4.90 4.09
C TYR A 11 22.18 -4.04 3.92
N PHE A 12 22.15 -2.77 4.33
CA PHE A 12 23.29 -1.86 4.22
C PHE A 12 24.48 -2.28 5.09
N PRO A 13 24.32 -2.50 6.43
CA PRO A 13 25.44 -2.96 7.24
C PRO A 13 25.95 -4.35 6.82
N ILE A 14 25.07 -5.27 6.40
CA ILE A 14 25.48 -6.58 5.89
C ILE A 14 26.34 -6.43 4.63
N ALA A 15 25.90 -5.62 3.67
CA ALA A 15 26.61 -5.42 2.41
C ALA A 15 27.96 -4.70 2.62
N LEU A 16 28.02 -3.77 3.58
CA LEU A 16 29.27 -3.13 3.99
C LEU A 16 30.24 -4.14 4.62
N SER A 17 29.79 -4.98 5.56
CA SER A 17 30.62 -6.03 6.17
C SER A 17 31.15 -7.01 5.13
N ILE A 18 30.32 -7.45 4.17
CA ILE A 18 30.76 -8.33 3.08
C ILE A 18 31.83 -7.65 2.22
N SER A 19 31.63 -6.38 1.88
CA SER A 19 32.59 -5.61 1.07
C SER A 19 33.95 -5.47 1.78
N ILE A 20 33.94 -5.19 3.08
CA ILE A 20 35.17 -5.10 3.90
C ILE A 20 35.89 -6.45 3.95
N ILE A 21 35.15 -7.55 4.16
CA ILE A 21 35.73 -8.91 4.20
C ILE A 21 36.39 -9.26 2.85
N LEU A 22 35.74 -8.95 1.73
CA LEU A 22 36.29 -9.19 0.39
C LEU A 22 37.58 -8.41 0.15
N ILE A 23 37.63 -7.15 0.58
CA ILE A 23 38.83 -6.31 0.46
C ILE A 23 39.97 -6.89 1.31
N ILE A 24 39.70 -7.23 2.58
CA ILE A 24 40.71 -7.83 3.47
C ILE A 24 41.23 -9.16 2.92
N ALA A 25 40.32 -10.03 2.44
CA ALA A 25 40.71 -11.31 1.84
C ALA A 25 41.61 -11.13 0.62
N GLY A 26 41.37 -10.09 -0.19
CA GLY A 26 42.24 -9.71 -1.29
C GLY A 26 43.66 -9.34 -0.88
N PHE A 27 43.81 -8.61 0.24
CA PHE A 27 45.13 -8.27 0.79
C PHE A 27 45.85 -9.46 1.44
N VAL A 28 45.11 -10.35 2.10
CA VAL A 28 45.69 -11.50 2.82
C VAL A 28 46.03 -12.66 1.86
N PHE A 29 45.25 -12.85 0.80
CA PHE A 29 45.40 -13.98 -0.14
C PHE A 29 45.59 -13.52 -1.59
N PRO A 30 46.63 -12.72 -1.90
CA PRO A 30 46.83 -12.16 -3.25
C PRO A 30 47.14 -13.22 -4.32
N ALA A 31 47.61 -14.40 -3.92
CA ALA A 31 47.87 -15.52 -4.84
C ALA A 31 46.58 -16.21 -5.33
N VAL A 32 45.45 -16.00 -4.64
CA VAL A 32 44.16 -16.66 -4.92
C VAL A 32 43.13 -15.67 -5.43
N LEU A 33 43.18 -14.41 -4.97
CA LEU A 33 42.20 -13.38 -5.30
C LEU A 33 42.81 -12.29 -6.19
N ASP A 34 42.44 -12.27 -7.47
CA ASP A 34 42.80 -11.17 -8.38
C ASP A 34 42.04 -9.89 -7.97
N TRP A 35 42.77 -8.79 -7.90
CA TRP A 35 42.22 -7.44 -7.71
C TRP A 35 41.04 -7.13 -8.64
N LYS A 36 41.07 -7.60 -9.89
CA LYS A 36 39.95 -7.43 -10.83
C LYS A 36 38.67 -8.11 -10.32
N LEU A 37 38.78 -9.31 -9.76
CA LEU A 37 37.64 -10.02 -9.18
C LEU A 37 37.07 -9.25 -7.98
N ILE A 38 37.93 -8.66 -7.13
CA ILE A 38 37.50 -7.85 -5.99
C ILE A 38 36.69 -6.63 -6.46
N ILE A 39 37.20 -5.88 -7.45
CA ILE A 39 36.45 -4.74 -8.00
C ILE A 39 35.10 -5.20 -8.54
N THR A 40 35.07 -6.28 -9.31
CA THR A 40 33.82 -6.78 -9.90
C THR A 40 32.81 -7.17 -8.82
N LEU A 41 33.26 -7.83 -7.74
CA LEU A 41 32.39 -8.23 -6.63
C LEU A 41 31.88 -7.02 -5.84
N VAL A 42 32.77 -6.09 -5.48
CA VAL A 42 32.39 -4.85 -4.78
C VAL A 42 31.45 -4.00 -5.64
N GLY A 43 31.76 -3.84 -6.93
CA GLY A 43 30.90 -3.15 -7.88
C GLY A 43 29.52 -3.78 -7.97
N SER A 44 29.43 -5.11 -8.02
CA SER A 44 28.16 -5.84 -8.03
C SER A 44 27.34 -5.62 -6.77
N ILE A 45 28.00 -5.57 -5.59
CA ILE A 45 27.35 -5.27 -4.30
C ILE A 45 26.79 -3.84 -4.32
N ILE A 46 27.59 -2.85 -4.75
CA ILE A 46 27.18 -1.45 -4.85
C ILE A 46 25.99 -1.30 -5.81
N SER A 47 26.05 -1.89 -7.00
CA SER A 47 24.95 -1.87 -7.97
C SER A 47 23.67 -2.50 -7.41
N SER A 48 23.79 -3.60 -6.67
CA SER A 48 22.65 -4.26 -6.02
C SER A 48 22.01 -3.38 -4.94
N ILE A 49 22.82 -2.73 -4.10
CA ILE A 49 22.34 -1.75 -3.10
C ILE A 49 21.60 -0.60 -3.79
N TYR A 50 22.21 -0.01 -4.82
CA TYR A 50 21.61 1.08 -5.57
C TYR A 50 20.26 0.68 -6.18
N PHE A 51 20.18 -0.51 -6.76
CA PHE A 51 18.94 -1.04 -7.33
C PHE A 51 17.84 -1.21 -6.28
N ILE A 52 18.18 -1.78 -5.11
CA ILE A 52 17.23 -1.95 -3.99
C ILE A 52 16.71 -0.60 -3.48
N GLU A 53 17.58 0.38 -3.29
CA GLU A 53 17.18 1.72 -2.86
C GLU A 53 16.34 2.44 -3.92
N LYS A 54 16.70 2.32 -5.20
CA LYS A 54 15.90 2.87 -6.30
C LYS A 54 14.50 2.26 -6.33
N GLN A 55 14.38 0.94 -6.23
CA GLN A 55 13.10 0.25 -6.22
C GLN A 55 12.23 0.67 -5.00
N LYS A 56 12.86 0.91 -3.84
CA LYS A 56 12.18 1.40 -2.64
C LYS A 56 11.65 2.82 -2.84
N LEU A 57 12.44 3.72 -3.43
CA LEU A 57 12.02 5.09 -3.73
C LEU A 57 10.83 5.12 -4.70
N GLU A 58 10.86 4.28 -5.75
CA GLU A 58 9.76 4.13 -6.69
C GLU A 58 8.48 3.63 -6.00
N GLN A 59 8.59 2.63 -5.13
CA GLN A 59 7.43 2.16 -4.33
C GLN A 59 6.88 3.24 -3.40
N MET A 60 7.75 4.04 -2.76
CA MET A 60 7.33 5.15 -1.90
C MET A 60 6.63 6.26 -2.69
N ALA A 61 7.12 6.56 -3.90
CA ALA A 61 6.50 7.54 -4.78
C ALA A 61 5.11 7.07 -5.23
N LEU A 62 4.98 5.81 -5.67
CA LEU A 62 3.70 5.22 -6.05
C LEU A 62 2.72 5.19 -4.87
N PHE A 63 3.17 4.81 -3.66
CA PHE A 63 2.34 4.88 -2.46
C PHE A 63 1.86 6.31 -2.20
N LYS A 64 2.74 7.30 -2.29
CA LYS A 64 2.38 8.71 -2.07
C LYS A 64 1.33 9.17 -3.09
N GLU A 65 1.47 8.78 -4.35
CA GLU A 65 0.51 9.09 -5.42
C GLU A 65 -0.87 8.49 -5.13
N LEU A 66 -0.94 7.17 -4.90
CA LEU A 66 -2.19 6.47 -4.55
C LEU A 66 -2.84 7.06 -3.30
N PHE A 67 -2.04 7.26 -2.24
CA PHE A 67 -2.53 7.83 -0.99
C PHE A 67 -3.10 9.24 -1.21
N THR A 68 -2.42 10.08 -1.99
CA THR A 68 -2.89 11.45 -2.26
C THR A 68 -4.16 11.43 -3.11
N ASP A 69 -4.24 10.56 -4.13
CA ASP A 69 -5.42 10.47 -5.01
C ASP A 69 -6.66 9.99 -4.26
N PHE A 70 -6.53 8.93 -3.45
CA PHE A 70 -7.65 8.40 -2.67
C PHE A 70 -8.16 9.40 -1.64
N ASN A 71 -7.26 10.05 -0.88
CA ASN A 71 -7.68 11.08 0.07
C ASN A 71 -8.36 12.26 -0.64
N ARG A 72 -7.82 12.72 -1.77
CA ARG A 72 -8.44 13.81 -2.56
C ARG A 72 -9.86 13.44 -3.03
N ARG A 73 -10.07 12.21 -3.51
CA ARG A 73 -11.40 11.74 -3.93
C ARG A 73 -12.34 11.60 -2.74
N TYR A 74 -11.86 11.07 -1.62
CA TYR A 74 -12.65 10.98 -0.39
C TYR A 74 -13.04 12.37 0.12
N ASP A 75 -12.12 13.33 0.14
CA ASP A 75 -12.37 14.72 0.56
C ASP A 75 -13.46 15.39 -0.30
N GLY A 76 -13.53 15.07 -1.60
CA GLY A 76 -14.60 15.54 -2.47
C GLY A 76 -15.99 14.94 -2.18
N MET A 77 -16.06 13.88 -1.37
CA MET A 77 -17.30 13.15 -1.08
C MET A 77 -17.69 13.20 0.41
N ASN A 78 -16.74 13.40 1.32
CA ASN A 78 -16.90 13.14 2.75
C ASN A 78 -18.03 13.95 3.40
N GLU A 79 -18.21 15.22 3.07
CA GLU A 79 -19.27 16.07 3.62
C GLU A 79 -20.65 15.53 3.25
N ARG A 80 -20.84 15.17 1.97
CA ARG A 80 -22.11 14.62 1.47
C ARG A 80 -22.36 13.22 2.00
N LEU A 81 -21.31 12.41 2.19
CA LEU A 81 -21.41 11.10 2.84
C LEU A 81 -21.85 11.24 4.29
N ASN A 82 -21.32 12.23 5.03
CA ASN A 82 -21.71 12.50 6.40
C ASN A 82 -23.17 13.00 6.50
N GLN A 83 -23.64 13.81 5.54
CA GLN A 83 -25.06 14.20 5.48
C GLN A 83 -25.99 12.98 5.38
N ILE A 84 -25.62 11.94 4.60
CA ILE A 84 -26.39 10.69 4.53
C ILE A 84 -26.42 9.96 5.88
N LEU A 85 -25.37 10.06 6.70
CA LEU A 85 -25.33 9.46 8.03
C LEU A 85 -26.23 10.18 9.04
N GLU A 86 -26.35 11.51 8.93
CA GLU A 86 -27.16 12.35 9.82
C GLU A 86 -28.66 12.31 9.47
N GLU A 87 -28.98 11.93 8.24
CA GLU A 87 -30.35 11.76 7.80
C GLU A 87 -31.08 10.57 8.45
N ASP A 88 -32.40 10.72 8.60
CA ASP A 88 -33.30 9.66 9.02
C ASP A 88 -33.20 8.43 8.11
N GLN A 89 -32.88 7.28 8.71
CA GLN A 89 -32.69 6.01 8.00
C GLN A 89 -33.99 5.40 7.45
N GLU A 90 -35.15 5.88 7.89
CA GLU A 90 -36.45 5.49 7.34
C GLU A 90 -36.74 6.15 5.98
N LYS A 91 -36.03 7.24 5.64
CA LYS A 91 -36.15 7.88 4.33
C LYS A 91 -35.35 7.12 3.27
N PRO A 92 -35.94 6.81 2.11
CA PRO A 92 -35.21 6.16 1.03
C PRO A 92 -34.09 7.09 0.52
N LEU A 93 -32.97 6.48 0.09
CA LEU A 93 -31.88 7.22 -0.53
C LEU A 93 -32.37 7.86 -1.84
N SER A 94 -32.02 9.13 -2.04
CA SER A 94 -32.23 9.81 -3.32
C SER A 94 -31.31 9.24 -4.40
N LYS A 95 -31.64 9.47 -5.69
CA LYS A 95 -30.78 9.02 -6.79
C LYS A 95 -29.36 9.56 -6.67
N ASP A 96 -29.21 10.83 -6.31
CA ASP A 96 -27.89 11.47 -6.17
C ASP A 96 -27.08 10.88 -5.02
N GLN A 97 -27.74 10.48 -3.92
CA GLN A 97 -27.10 9.79 -2.80
C GLN A 97 -26.66 8.38 -3.20
N ILE A 98 -27.47 7.66 -3.97
CA ILE A 98 -27.10 6.33 -4.49
C ILE A 98 -25.86 6.44 -5.39
N HIS A 99 -25.83 7.40 -6.31
CA HIS A 99 -24.67 7.63 -7.16
C HIS A 99 -23.42 7.97 -6.35
N LEU A 100 -23.54 8.86 -5.37
CA LEU A 100 -22.43 9.18 -4.45
C LEU A 100 -21.91 7.96 -3.70
N LEU A 101 -22.82 7.08 -3.23
CA LEU A 101 -22.44 5.86 -2.54
C LEU A 101 -21.74 4.87 -3.48
N TYR A 102 -22.13 4.80 -4.76
CA TYR A 102 -21.40 3.99 -5.74
C TYR A 102 -19.99 4.52 -5.98
N ASP A 103 -19.80 5.84 -6.07
CA ASP A 103 -18.47 6.44 -6.19
C ASP A 103 -17.61 6.13 -4.96
N TYR A 104 -18.21 6.19 -3.77
CA TYR A 104 -17.56 5.81 -2.52
C TYR A 104 -17.22 4.31 -2.49
N PHE A 105 -18.11 3.43 -2.92
CA PHE A 105 -17.87 1.98 -2.91
C PHE A 105 -16.77 1.59 -3.89
N ASN A 106 -16.74 2.22 -5.07
CA ASN A 106 -15.66 2.07 -6.03
C ASN A 106 -14.32 2.47 -5.41
N LEU A 107 -14.26 3.63 -4.74
CA LEU A 107 -13.07 4.07 -4.03
C LEU A 107 -12.60 3.04 -2.98
N CYS A 108 -13.50 2.54 -2.13
CA CYS A 108 -13.16 1.50 -1.15
C CYS A 108 -12.65 0.21 -1.79
N GLY A 109 -13.23 -0.19 -2.92
CA GLY A 109 -12.79 -1.33 -3.70
C GLY A 109 -11.38 -1.14 -4.25
N GLU A 110 -11.09 0.02 -4.83
CA GLU A 110 -9.76 0.37 -5.32
C GLU A 110 -8.71 0.37 -4.19
N GLU A 111 -9.01 1.02 -3.06
CA GLU A 111 -8.17 1.01 -1.86
C GLU A 111 -7.84 -0.42 -1.41
N TYR A 112 -8.85 -1.31 -1.39
CA TYR A 112 -8.67 -2.72 -1.05
C TYR A 112 -7.80 -3.48 -2.06
N LEU A 113 -7.97 -3.21 -3.36
CA LEU A 113 -7.14 -3.81 -4.41
C LEU A 113 -5.66 -3.46 -4.21
N PHE A 114 -5.34 -2.18 -4.02
CA PHE A 114 -3.96 -1.74 -3.83
C PHE A 114 -3.37 -2.18 -2.49
N TYR A 115 -4.20 -2.32 -1.45
CA TYR A 115 -3.80 -2.98 -0.21
C TYR A 115 -3.43 -4.45 -0.43
N LYS A 116 -4.25 -5.21 -1.17
CA LYS A 116 -3.99 -6.61 -1.50
C LYS A 116 -2.71 -6.79 -2.32
N GLN A 117 -2.38 -5.83 -3.17
CA GLN A 117 -1.12 -5.78 -3.93
C GLN A 117 0.09 -5.39 -3.08
N GLY A 118 -0.11 -4.95 -1.82
CA GLY A 118 0.95 -4.56 -0.90
C GLY A 118 1.51 -3.17 -1.16
N LEU A 119 0.78 -2.32 -1.89
CA LEU A 119 1.14 -0.94 -2.18
C LEU A 119 0.66 0.03 -1.08
N ILE A 120 -0.37 -0.36 -0.33
CA ILE A 120 -0.87 0.39 0.83
C ILE A 120 -0.35 -0.24 2.12
N TYR A 121 0.17 0.58 3.03
CA TYR A 121 0.61 0.11 4.35
C TYR A 121 -0.57 -0.40 5.19
N PRO A 122 -0.44 -1.49 5.96
CA PRO A 122 -1.50 -2.06 6.78
C PRO A 122 -2.06 -1.10 7.82
N GLU A 123 -1.25 -0.18 8.33
CA GLU A 123 -1.69 0.84 9.28
C GLU A 123 -2.65 1.82 8.60
N VAL A 124 -2.37 2.19 7.35
CA VAL A 124 -3.23 3.04 6.51
C VAL A 124 -4.51 2.30 6.16
N TRP A 125 -4.40 1.06 5.66
CA TRP A 125 -5.58 0.24 5.36
C TRP A 125 -6.46 0.02 6.59
N LYS A 126 -5.87 -0.20 7.76
CA LYS A 126 -6.61 -0.31 9.02
C LYS A 126 -7.42 0.95 9.32
N ALA A 127 -6.84 2.14 9.10
CA ALA A 127 -7.56 3.40 9.28
C ALA A 127 -8.71 3.56 8.29
N TRP A 128 -8.48 3.30 6.99
CA TRP A 128 -9.50 3.36 5.95
C TRP A 128 -10.63 2.35 6.19
N SER A 129 -10.28 1.09 6.47
CA SER A 129 -11.24 0.04 6.83
C SER A 129 -12.10 0.42 8.04
N ASN A 130 -11.52 1.11 9.04
CA ASN A 130 -12.33 1.61 10.16
C ASN A 130 -13.33 2.68 9.73
N GLY A 131 -12.94 3.58 8.80
CA GLY A 131 -13.85 4.55 8.19
C GLY A 131 -15.00 3.85 7.45
N ILE A 132 -14.67 2.87 6.61
CA ILE A 132 -15.63 2.02 5.88
C ILE A 132 -16.64 1.38 6.84
N LYS A 133 -16.17 0.86 7.98
CA LYS A 133 -17.03 0.27 9.02
C LYS A 133 -18.00 1.26 9.67
N ILE A 134 -17.63 2.53 9.76
CA ILE A 134 -18.53 3.57 10.29
C ILE A 134 -19.72 3.73 9.35
N PHE A 135 -19.48 3.84 8.04
CA PHE A 135 -20.56 3.93 7.04
C PHE A 135 -21.38 2.64 6.96
N GLY A 136 -20.74 1.48 7.14
CA GLY A 136 -21.41 0.16 7.20
C GLY A 136 -22.43 -0.01 8.34
N LYS A 137 -22.38 0.83 9.38
CA LYS A 137 -23.38 0.82 10.45
C LYS A 137 -24.72 1.42 10.03
N ASN A 138 -24.73 2.28 9.00
CA ASN A 138 -25.96 2.83 8.46
C ASN A 138 -26.67 1.77 7.62
N LYS A 139 -27.92 1.44 7.99
CA LYS A 139 -28.67 0.34 7.36
C LYS A 139 -28.84 0.57 5.85
N ARG A 140 -29.16 1.80 5.43
CA ARG A 140 -29.39 2.13 4.02
C ARG A 140 -28.13 1.91 3.17
N ILE A 141 -26.98 2.34 3.69
CA ILE A 141 -25.68 2.18 3.03
C ILE A 141 -25.31 0.70 2.94
N ARG A 142 -25.46 -0.04 4.05
CA ARG A 142 -25.16 -1.48 4.10
C ARG A 142 -26.06 -2.28 3.15
N ASP A 143 -27.35 -1.99 3.12
CA ASP A 143 -28.31 -2.69 2.25
C ASP A 143 -27.96 -2.43 0.77
N LEU A 144 -27.58 -1.19 0.42
CA LEU A 144 -27.13 -0.86 -0.93
C LEU A 144 -25.82 -1.58 -1.29
N TRP A 145 -24.84 -1.60 -0.37
CA TRP A 145 -23.58 -2.32 -0.56
C TRP A 145 -23.82 -3.80 -0.83
N GLN A 146 -24.63 -4.46 0.00
CA GLN A 146 -24.90 -5.90 -0.12
C GLN A 146 -25.57 -6.25 -1.45
N LYS A 147 -26.41 -5.36 -1.99
CA LYS A 147 -27.03 -5.55 -3.30
C LYS A 147 -25.99 -5.53 -4.42
N GLU A 148 -25.06 -4.58 -4.39
CA GLU A 148 -24.00 -4.48 -5.42
C GLU A 148 -22.91 -5.55 -5.24
N ALA A 149 -22.52 -5.87 -4.00
CA ALA A 149 -21.47 -6.84 -3.70
C ALA A 149 -21.79 -8.28 -4.17
N GLN A 150 -23.07 -8.59 -4.45
CA GLN A 150 -23.49 -9.85 -5.07
C GLN A 150 -22.99 -10.02 -6.52
N SER A 151 -22.57 -8.94 -7.17
CA SER A 151 -22.12 -8.94 -8.58
C SER A 151 -20.62 -9.21 -8.77
N ASP A 152 -19.90 -9.64 -7.72
CA ASP A 152 -18.41 -9.76 -7.70
C ASP A 152 -17.69 -8.42 -7.97
N SER A 153 -18.39 -7.31 -7.71
CA SER A 153 -17.83 -5.96 -7.74
C SER A 153 -16.87 -5.69 -6.57
N TYR A 154 -16.03 -4.65 -6.70
CA TYR A 154 -15.12 -4.16 -5.64
C TYR A 154 -13.98 -5.11 -5.26
N TYR A 155 -13.48 -5.88 -6.22
CA TYR A 155 -12.24 -6.66 -6.13
C TYR A 155 -12.18 -7.65 -4.94
N GLY A 156 -13.34 -8.15 -4.52
CA GLY A 156 -13.49 -9.11 -3.43
C GLY A 156 -13.56 -8.49 -2.03
N LEU A 157 -13.79 -7.17 -1.91
CA LEU A 157 -14.15 -6.54 -0.64
C LEU A 157 -15.59 -6.96 -0.29
N LYS A 158 -15.75 -7.87 0.68
CA LYS A 158 -17.05 -8.55 0.93
C LYS A 158 -17.96 -7.86 1.95
N SER A 159 -17.41 -7.19 2.96
CA SER A 159 -18.23 -6.61 4.03
C SER A 159 -17.71 -5.26 4.51
N LEU A 160 -18.68 -4.39 4.82
CA LEU A 160 -18.48 -3.14 5.56
C LEU A 160 -18.50 -3.36 7.08
N GLU A 161 -18.42 -4.61 7.56
CA GLU A 161 -18.51 -5.00 8.98
C GLU A 161 -17.15 -5.27 9.63
#